data_AF-F0WZV2-F1
#
_entry.id   AF-F0WZV2-F1
#
_cell.length_a   1.000
_cell.length_b   1.000
_cell.length_c   1.000
_cell.angle_alpha   90.00
_cell.angle_beta   90.00
_cell.angle_gamma   90.00
#
_symmetry.space_group_name_H-M   'P 1'
#
loop_
_entity.id
_entity.type
_entity.pdbx_description
1 polymer ?
#
loop_
_entity_poly.entity_id
_entity_poly.type
_entity_poly.pdbx_seq_one_letter_code
_entity_poly.pdbx_strand_id
1 'polypeptide(L)'
;MQLSVSLSTMEAEFAEASKAAQELLGARKYLGIKENGEGANASGNTAGDINSRIKKNSGRKGIDKAFVEAKIRATPIHKRRKIKSTAIATGFSVGVIQRLLVEKRFQRRSTLIKPVLTEENKLRRLAYAHSFLKSDSQRVGEVEGHTFDTMFDMVHVDEKMFDHDTKNRVYYLLPGEELPVRYLHSARFIEKTMFLAAVARPR
;
A
#
# COMPACT_ATOMS: atom_id res chain seq x y z
N MET A 1 49.28 30.48 8.28
CA MET A 1 48.92 29.26 7.50
C MET A 1 47.50 28.75 7.76
N GLN A 2 46.81 29.12 8.86
CA GLN A 2 45.44 28.64 9.12
C GLN A 2 44.32 29.40 8.37
N LEU A 3 44.52 30.68 8.02
CA LEU A 3 43.50 31.50 7.35
C LEU A 3 43.32 31.19 5.84
N SER A 4 44.34 30.63 5.19
CA SER A 4 44.26 30.25 3.76
C SER A 4 43.49 28.95 3.55
N VAL A 5 43.53 28.04 4.54
CA VAL A 5 42.80 26.77 4.48
C VAL A 5 41.29 27.01 4.62
N SER A 6 40.87 27.93 5.49
CA SER A 6 39.45 28.27 5.69
C SER A 6 38.79 28.95 4.49
N LEU A 7 39.55 29.72 3.69
CA LEU A 7 39.04 30.31 2.46
C LEU A 7 38.83 29.23 1.38
N SER A 8 39.78 28.31 1.24
CA SER A 8 39.68 27.21 0.27
C SER A 8 38.50 26.25 0.54
N THR A 9 38.16 26.04 1.82
CA THR A 9 36.99 25.22 2.19
C THR A 9 35.67 25.93 1.90
N MET A 10 35.58 27.25 2.16
CA MET A 10 34.39 28.02 1.83
C MET A 10 34.16 28.14 0.31
N GLU A 11 35.22 28.28 -0.48
CA GLU A 11 35.13 28.29 -1.95
C GLU A 11 34.64 26.95 -2.50
N ALA A 12 35.07 25.84 -1.90
CA ALA A 12 34.60 24.50 -2.27
C ALA A 12 33.11 24.29 -1.95
N GLU A 13 32.66 24.72 -0.78
CA GLU A 13 31.24 24.68 -0.39
C GLU A 13 30.36 25.57 -1.29
N PHE A 14 30.87 26.75 -1.69
CA PHE A 14 30.16 27.64 -2.60
C PHE A 14 30.07 27.07 -4.02
N ALA A 15 31.10 26.37 -4.48
CA ALA A 15 31.09 25.66 -5.76
C ALA A 15 30.13 24.47 -5.77
N GLU A 16 30.05 23.72 -4.66
CA GLU A 16 29.12 22.59 -4.50
C GLU A 16 27.66 23.09 -4.42
N ALA A 17 27.41 24.19 -3.69
CA ALA A 17 26.11 24.85 -3.65
C ALA A 17 25.69 25.43 -5.02
N SER A 18 26.65 26.00 -5.77
CA SER A 18 26.42 26.48 -7.15
C SER A 18 26.08 25.33 -8.11
N LYS A 19 26.75 24.19 -7.98
CA LYS A 19 26.49 22.99 -8.78
C LYS A 19 25.11 22.37 -8.44
N ALA A 20 24.74 22.33 -7.16
CA ALA A 20 23.41 21.91 -6.72
C ALA A 20 22.30 22.88 -7.20
N ALA A 21 22.57 24.20 -7.22
CA ALA A 21 21.68 25.20 -7.78
C ALA A 21 21.53 25.06 -9.31
N GLN A 22 22.62 24.75 -10.03
CA GLN A 22 22.61 24.46 -11.46
C GLN A 22 21.88 23.14 -11.79
N GLU A 23 21.96 22.12 -10.95
CA GLU A 23 21.17 20.88 -11.09
C GLU A 23 19.68 21.09 -10.82
N LEU A 24 19.32 21.96 -9.87
CA LEU A 24 17.93 22.38 -9.64
C LEU A 24 17.38 23.25 -10.79
N LEU A 25 18.22 24.09 -11.41
CA LEU A 25 17.90 24.80 -12.66
C LEU A 25 17.81 23.85 -13.86
N GLY A 26 18.62 22.78 -13.90
CA GLY A 26 18.50 21.69 -14.86
C GLY A 26 17.20 20.89 -14.67
N ALA A 27 16.78 20.69 -13.42
CA ALA A 27 15.49 20.08 -13.09
C ALA A 27 14.29 20.97 -13.43
N ARG A 28 14.48 22.30 -13.55
CA ARG A 28 13.45 23.20 -14.10
C ARG A 28 13.14 22.97 -15.58
N LYS A 29 13.98 22.25 -16.36
CA LYS A 29 13.57 21.77 -17.70
C LYS A 29 12.35 20.84 -17.66
N TYR A 30 12.04 20.23 -16.51
CA TYR A 30 10.87 19.39 -16.32
C TYR A 30 9.61 20.14 -15.83
N LEU A 31 9.73 21.42 -15.47
CA LEU A 31 8.61 22.35 -15.27
C LEU A 31 8.56 23.30 -16.46
N GLY A 32 7.75 22.98 -17.47
CA GLY A 32 7.71 23.66 -18.76
C GLY A 32 7.41 25.17 -18.72
N ILE A 33 8.44 25.98 -18.53
CA ILE A 33 8.47 27.40 -18.88
C ILE A 33 9.27 27.50 -20.17
N LYS A 34 8.61 27.85 -21.28
CA LYS A 34 9.28 28.14 -22.55
C LYS A 34 9.55 29.64 -22.62
N GLU A 35 10.82 30.01 -22.72
CA GLU A 35 11.23 31.32 -23.24
C GLU A 35 10.76 31.42 -24.69
N ASN A 36 9.98 32.46 -25.00
CA ASN A 36 9.46 32.70 -26.34
C ASN A 36 10.58 33.33 -27.18
N GLY A 37 11.07 32.59 -28.17
CA GLY A 37 11.89 33.14 -29.25
C GLY A 37 10.98 33.80 -30.29
N GLU A 38 11.25 35.07 -30.55
CA GLU A 38 10.71 35.87 -31.63
C GLU A 38 11.03 35.24 -33.00
N GLY A 39 10.04 35.26 -33.90
CA GLY A 39 10.18 34.77 -35.27
C GLY A 39 9.03 35.32 -36.10
N ALA A 40 9.19 36.56 -36.56
CA ALA A 40 8.37 37.15 -37.60
C ALA A 40 8.55 36.37 -38.91
N ASN A 41 7.46 36.14 -39.64
CA ASN A 41 7.51 35.86 -41.07
C ASN A 41 6.36 36.59 -41.75
N ALA A 42 6.73 37.62 -42.52
CA ALA A 42 5.89 38.35 -43.44
C ALA A 42 5.86 37.60 -44.78
N SER A 43 4.77 36.90 -45.10
CA SER A 43 4.38 36.59 -46.48
C SER A 43 2.91 36.17 -46.48
N GLY A 44 2.06 36.91 -47.20
CA GLY A 44 0.64 36.61 -47.33
C GLY A 44 0.41 35.27 -48.02
N ASN A 45 -0.33 34.38 -47.35
CA ASN A 45 -0.92 33.21 -47.95
C ASN A 45 -2.35 33.07 -47.40
N THR A 46 -3.35 33.38 -48.23
CA THR A 46 -4.79 33.36 -47.90
C THR A 46 -5.45 32.02 -48.24
N ALA A 47 -4.68 30.94 -48.23
CA ALA A 47 -5.20 29.57 -48.17
C ALA A 47 -4.95 29.07 -46.74
N GLY A 48 -6.01 29.05 -45.93
CA GLY A 48 -5.93 28.62 -44.54
C GLY A 48 -5.39 27.22 -44.45
N ASP A 49 -4.14 27.08 -43.99
CA ASP A 49 -3.56 25.80 -43.63
C ASP A 49 -4.33 25.23 -42.42
N ILE A 50 -5.21 24.25 -42.64
CA ILE A 50 -6.00 23.56 -41.60
C ILE A 50 -5.13 22.48 -40.92
N ASN A 51 -3.81 22.64 -40.90
CA ASN A 51 -2.95 21.78 -40.10
C ASN A 51 -3.05 22.17 -38.62
N SER A 52 -3.30 21.18 -37.76
CA SER A 52 -3.38 21.42 -36.32
C SER A 52 -2.09 22.10 -35.81
N ARG A 53 -2.21 23.29 -35.18
CA ARG A 53 -1.08 23.99 -34.51
C ARG A 53 -0.48 23.24 -33.31
N ILE A 54 -1.05 22.08 -33.01
CA ILE A 54 -0.68 21.17 -31.95
C ILE A 54 0.61 20.45 -32.37
N LYS A 55 1.73 20.72 -31.68
CA LYS A 55 3.03 20.09 -31.99
C LYS A 55 2.90 18.57 -31.90
N LYS A 56 3.46 17.80 -32.84
CA LYS A 56 3.31 16.32 -32.95
C LYS A 56 3.59 15.50 -31.68
N ASN A 57 4.26 16.07 -30.67
CA ASN A 57 4.47 15.45 -29.36
C ASN A 57 3.96 16.34 -28.20
N SER A 58 2.80 16.96 -28.39
CA SER A 58 2.09 17.74 -27.37
C SER A 58 1.06 16.87 -26.68
N GLY A 59 1.27 16.68 -25.39
CA GLY A 59 0.46 15.86 -24.51
C GLY A 59 1.19 15.68 -23.20
N ARG A 60 0.49 15.24 -22.17
CA ARG A 60 1.11 14.94 -20.88
C ARG A 60 2.08 13.77 -21.05
N LYS A 61 3.37 14.01 -20.82
CA LYS A 61 4.38 12.95 -20.87
C LYS A 61 4.09 11.88 -19.83
N GLY A 62 4.28 10.62 -20.23
CA GLY A 62 4.25 9.50 -19.30
C GLY A 62 5.31 9.68 -18.22
N ILE A 63 4.98 9.26 -17.00
CA ILE A 63 5.94 9.24 -15.89
C ILE A 63 6.79 7.98 -16.05
N ASP A 64 8.11 8.12 -15.88
CA ASP A 64 8.99 6.95 -15.83
C ASP A 64 8.67 6.10 -14.60
N LYS A 65 8.14 4.91 -14.86
CA LYS A 65 7.67 3.98 -13.82
C LYS A 65 8.85 3.37 -13.04
N ALA A 66 10.00 3.17 -13.69
CA ALA A 66 11.18 2.62 -13.06
C ALA A 66 11.74 3.57 -11.99
N PHE A 67 11.81 4.86 -12.29
CA PHE A 67 12.18 5.89 -11.32
C PHE A 67 11.24 5.93 -10.11
N VAL A 68 9.93 5.86 -10.35
CA VAL A 68 8.94 5.86 -9.26
C VAL A 68 9.11 4.63 -8.35
N GLU A 69 9.32 3.44 -8.93
CA GLU A 69 9.57 2.21 -8.17
C GLU A 69 10.83 2.28 -7.32
N ALA A 70 11.92 2.81 -7.87
CA ALA A 70 13.18 3.00 -7.14
C ALA A 70 12.98 3.91 -5.92
N LYS A 71 12.27 5.03 -6.09
CA LYS A 71 11.99 5.97 -5.00
C LYS A 71 11.03 5.40 -3.96
N ILE A 72 10.03 4.61 -4.39
CA ILE A 72 9.20 3.83 -3.48
C ILE A 72 10.10 2.87 -2.69
N ARG A 73 10.99 2.12 -3.34
CA ARG A 73 11.89 1.15 -2.69
C ARG A 73 12.84 1.80 -1.68
N ALA A 74 13.27 3.03 -1.89
CA ALA A 74 14.09 3.79 -0.95
C ALA A 74 13.31 4.26 0.31
N THR A 75 12.00 4.45 0.21
CA THR A 75 11.17 4.98 1.31
C THR A 75 10.96 3.93 2.41
N PRO A 76 11.12 4.17 3.72
CA PRO A 76 10.88 3.11 4.73
C PRO A 76 9.45 2.51 4.70
N ILE A 77 9.32 1.19 4.95
CA ILE A 77 8.04 0.44 4.86
C ILE A 77 6.93 1.06 5.71
N HIS A 78 7.25 1.52 6.92
CA HIS A 78 6.27 2.12 7.84
C HIS A 78 5.60 3.40 7.28
N LYS A 79 6.24 4.10 6.33
CA LYS A 79 5.67 5.29 5.65
C LYS A 79 4.78 4.91 4.45
N ARG A 80 4.84 3.66 3.98
CA ARG A 80 4.11 3.16 2.80
C ARG A 80 2.73 2.54 3.08
N ARG A 81 2.13 2.83 4.25
CA ARG A 81 0.91 2.15 4.73
C ARG A 81 -0.36 2.51 3.96
N LYS A 82 -0.60 3.82 3.71
CA LYS A 82 -1.78 4.34 3.02
C LYS A 82 -1.35 5.01 1.73
N ILE A 83 -2.15 4.97 0.68
CA ILE A 83 -1.83 5.60 -0.62
C ILE A 83 -1.38 7.06 -0.43
N LYS A 84 -2.13 7.85 0.36
CA LYS A 84 -1.78 9.25 0.67
C LYS A 84 -0.44 9.38 1.41
N SER A 85 -0.16 8.53 2.40
CA SER A 85 1.11 8.61 3.15
C SER A 85 2.30 8.23 2.27
N THR A 86 2.13 7.22 1.42
CA THR A 86 3.16 6.80 0.47
C THR A 86 3.44 7.89 -0.56
N ALA A 87 2.40 8.57 -1.05
CA ALA A 87 2.51 9.70 -1.97
C ALA A 87 3.32 10.85 -1.35
N ILE A 88 2.98 11.24 -0.12
CA ILE A 88 3.72 12.29 0.63
C ILE A 88 5.18 11.88 0.84
N ALA A 89 5.43 10.65 1.30
CA ALA A 89 6.79 10.17 1.59
C ALA A 89 7.67 10.02 0.34
N THR A 90 7.07 9.78 -0.82
CA THR A 90 7.78 9.65 -2.11
C THR A 90 7.81 10.96 -2.90
N GLY A 91 7.03 11.97 -2.52
CA GLY A 91 6.88 13.22 -3.25
C GLY A 91 6.14 13.08 -4.59
N PHE A 92 5.33 12.03 -4.76
CA PHE A 92 4.49 11.84 -5.96
C PHE A 92 3.03 12.16 -5.66
N SER A 93 2.24 12.37 -6.71
CA SER A 93 0.79 12.54 -6.53
C SER A 93 0.11 11.21 -6.21
N VAL A 94 -1.02 11.28 -5.49
CA VAL A 94 -1.84 10.13 -5.11
C VAL A 94 -2.24 9.29 -6.34
N GLY A 95 -2.54 9.94 -7.46
CA GLY A 95 -2.92 9.28 -8.71
C GLY A 95 -1.81 8.40 -9.31
N VAL A 96 -0.54 8.75 -9.12
CA VAL A 96 0.59 7.93 -9.59
C VAL A 96 0.65 6.62 -8.81
N ILE A 97 0.57 6.71 -7.48
CA ILE A 97 0.56 5.52 -6.61
C ILE A 97 -0.67 4.64 -6.88
N GLN A 98 -1.86 5.24 -7.10
CA GLN A 98 -3.07 4.50 -7.48
C GLN A 98 -2.91 3.77 -8.82
N ARG A 99 -2.36 4.42 -9.84
CA ARG A 99 -2.10 3.77 -11.14
C ARG A 99 -1.14 2.60 -10.98
N LEU A 100 -0.07 2.73 -10.20
CA LEU A 100 0.87 1.63 -9.94
C LEU A 100 0.23 0.45 -9.20
N LEU A 101 -0.77 0.71 -8.34
CA LEU A 101 -1.57 -0.36 -7.70
C LEU A 101 -2.47 -1.07 -8.72
N VAL A 102 -3.14 -0.32 -9.60
CA VAL A 102 -4.00 -0.88 -10.65
C VAL A 102 -3.18 -1.69 -11.66
N GLU A 103 -2.01 -1.19 -12.05
CA GLU A 103 -1.06 -1.87 -12.93
C GLU A 103 -0.30 -3.02 -12.25
N LYS A 104 -0.56 -3.29 -10.95
CA LYS A 104 0.05 -4.36 -10.14
C LYS A 104 1.59 -4.30 -9.99
N ARG A 105 2.21 -3.17 -10.35
CA ARG A 105 3.66 -2.91 -10.16
C ARG A 105 3.99 -2.57 -8.70
N PHE A 106 2.99 -2.08 -7.98
CA PHE A 106 3.00 -1.93 -6.54
C PHE A 106 1.80 -2.71 -5.98
N GLN A 107 1.95 -3.38 -4.82
CA GLN A 107 0.88 -4.22 -4.27
C GLN A 107 0.63 -3.89 -2.80
N ARG A 108 -0.66 -3.82 -2.45
CA ARG A 108 -1.08 -3.75 -1.05
C ARG A 108 -1.05 -5.16 -0.47
N ARG A 109 -0.27 -5.35 0.59
CA ARG A 109 -0.25 -6.58 1.40
C ARG A 109 -0.58 -6.23 2.84
N SER A 110 -1.36 -7.08 3.49
CA SER A 110 -1.66 -7.01 4.92
C SER A 110 -1.04 -8.19 5.62
N THR A 111 -0.33 -7.95 6.70
CA THR A 111 0.14 -8.99 7.61
C THR A 111 -0.84 -9.10 8.78
N LEU A 112 -1.10 -10.33 9.21
CA LEU A 112 -1.86 -10.61 10.41
C LEU A 112 -0.89 -10.77 11.58
N ILE A 113 -1.31 -10.34 12.77
CA ILE A 113 -0.60 -10.66 14.01
C ILE A 113 -0.84 -12.14 14.28
N LYS A 114 0.24 -12.93 14.29
CA LYS A 114 0.17 -14.35 14.65
C LYS A 114 0.38 -14.46 16.16
N PRO A 115 -0.43 -15.27 16.87
CA PRO A 115 -0.17 -15.55 18.27
C PRO A 115 1.19 -16.26 18.41
N VAL A 116 1.93 -15.93 19.47
CA VAL A 116 3.21 -16.56 19.76
C VAL A 116 2.93 -17.97 20.27
N LEU A 117 3.38 -18.99 19.54
CA LEU A 117 3.32 -20.38 19.97
C LEU A 117 4.65 -20.75 20.63
N THR A 118 4.62 -20.97 21.95
CA THR A 118 5.76 -21.56 22.68
C THR A 118 5.99 -23.00 22.21
N GLU A 119 7.21 -23.52 22.36
CA GLU A 119 7.51 -24.91 21.99
C GLU A 119 6.61 -25.90 22.75
N GLU A 120 6.31 -25.63 24.01
CA GLU A 120 5.35 -26.39 24.80
C GLU A 120 3.94 -26.39 24.18
N ASN A 121 3.44 -25.23 23.73
CA ASN A 121 2.14 -25.14 23.06
C ASN A 121 2.12 -25.90 21.74
N LYS A 122 3.24 -25.97 21.02
CA LYS A 122 3.37 -26.78 19.80
C LYS A 122 3.31 -28.27 20.13
N LEU A 123 4.06 -28.73 21.14
CA LEU A 123 4.05 -30.12 21.59
C LEU A 123 2.66 -30.54 22.06
N ARG A 124 1.98 -29.70 22.85
CA ARG A 124 0.60 -29.96 23.30
C ARG A 124 -0.37 -30.08 22.13
N ARG A 125 -0.25 -29.20 21.13
CA ARG A 125 -1.07 -29.26 19.91
C ARG A 125 -0.78 -30.50 19.07
N LEU A 126 0.48 -30.91 18.98
CA LEU A 126 0.87 -32.14 18.28
C LEU A 126 0.30 -33.36 18.99
N ALA A 127 0.49 -33.46 20.30
CA ALA A 127 -0.06 -34.55 21.11
C ALA A 127 -1.59 -34.64 20.98
N TYR A 128 -2.28 -33.50 21.02
CA TYR A 128 -3.72 -33.42 20.79
C TYR A 128 -4.10 -33.88 19.37
N ALA A 129 -3.39 -33.43 18.33
CA ALA A 129 -3.66 -33.91 16.96
C ALA A 129 -3.40 -35.42 16.82
N HIS A 130 -2.37 -35.93 17.49
CA HIS A 130 -1.98 -37.33 17.47
C HIS A 130 -3.01 -38.23 18.18
N SER A 131 -3.71 -37.75 19.22
CA SER A 131 -4.75 -38.54 19.89
C SER A 131 -5.95 -38.85 19.00
N PHE A 132 -6.12 -38.15 17.88
CA PHE A 132 -7.16 -38.44 16.89
C PHE A 132 -6.70 -39.39 15.78
N LEU A 133 -5.44 -39.83 15.76
CA LEU A 133 -5.00 -40.83 14.81
C LEU A 133 -5.43 -42.22 15.27
N LYS A 134 -6.02 -43.01 14.36
CA LYS A 134 -6.34 -44.41 14.62
C LYS A 134 -5.04 -45.22 14.68
N SER A 135 -4.97 -46.15 15.64
CA SER A 135 -3.85 -47.08 15.79
C SER A 135 -3.60 -47.90 14.53
N ASP A 136 -4.68 -48.20 13.80
CA ASP A 136 -4.65 -49.11 12.67
C ASP A 136 -4.12 -48.38 11.43
N SER A 137 -2.95 -48.79 10.97
CA SER A 137 -2.43 -48.37 9.67
C SER A 137 -3.31 -48.95 8.57
N GLN A 138 -3.99 -48.09 7.82
CA GLN A 138 -4.77 -48.50 6.66
C GLN A 138 -3.97 -48.22 5.38
N ARG A 139 -4.08 -49.14 4.42
CA ARG A 139 -3.63 -48.89 3.04
C ARG A 139 -4.64 -47.99 2.35
N VAL A 140 -4.25 -46.74 2.11
CA VAL A 140 -5.01 -45.81 1.27
C VAL A 140 -4.31 -45.78 -0.08
N GLY A 141 -4.68 -46.70 -0.96
CA GLY A 141 -3.95 -46.92 -2.23
C GLY A 141 -2.61 -47.61 -2.01
N GLU A 142 -1.53 -47.09 -2.61
CA GLU A 142 -0.17 -47.66 -2.56
C GLU A 142 0.64 -47.23 -1.32
N VAL A 143 0.09 -46.35 -0.48
CA VAL A 143 0.79 -45.79 0.69
C VAL A 143 0.14 -46.28 1.98
N GLU A 144 0.96 -46.80 2.89
CA GLU A 144 0.54 -47.14 4.26
C GLU A 144 0.48 -45.86 5.10
N GLY A 145 -0.68 -45.60 5.71
CA GLY A 145 -0.90 -44.40 6.52
C GLY A 145 -1.92 -44.61 7.63
N HIS A 146 -1.95 -43.68 8.58
CA HIS A 146 -2.96 -43.65 9.64
C HIS A 146 -4.15 -42.81 9.21
N THR A 147 -5.36 -43.27 9.51
CA THR A 147 -6.59 -42.48 9.31
C THR A 147 -6.93 -41.71 10.58
N PHE A 148 -7.50 -40.52 10.42
CA PHE A 148 -8.04 -39.77 11.55
C PHE A 148 -9.37 -40.36 12.01
N ASP A 149 -9.67 -40.22 13.30
CA ASP A 149 -10.98 -40.49 13.86
C ASP A 149 -12.03 -39.58 13.20
N THR A 150 -13.22 -40.14 12.96
CA THR A 150 -14.30 -39.43 12.28
C THR A 150 -15.01 -38.43 13.19
N MET A 151 -14.73 -38.46 14.50
CA MET A 151 -15.24 -37.53 15.51
C MET A 151 -16.76 -37.39 15.51
N PHE A 152 -17.50 -38.44 15.11
CA PHE A 152 -18.96 -38.39 15.04
C PHE A 152 -19.63 -38.32 16.42
N ASP A 153 -18.90 -38.67 17.48
CA ASP A 153 -19.34 -38.55 18.88
C ASP A 153 -18.84 -37.26 19.56
N MET A 154 -18.29 -36.31 18.79
CA MET A 154 -17.80 -35.05 19.33
C MET A 154 -18.81 -33.92 19.07
N VAL A 155 -19.12 -33.16 20.11
CA VAL A 155 -19.85 -31.89 20.00
C VAL A 155 -18.85 -30.74 20.15
N HIS A 156 -18.69 -29.94 19.11
CA HIS A 156 -17.83 -28.77 19.16
C HIS A 156 -18.59 -27.59 19.73
N VAL A 157 -18.12 -27.04 20.85
CA VAL A 157 -18.71 -25.89 21.52
C VAL A 157 -17.75 -24.71 21.40
N ASP A 158 -18.27 -23.56 20.99
CA ASP A 158 -17.50 -22.32 20.88
C ASP A 158 -18.33 -21.12 21.36
N GLU A 159 -17.65 -20.17 21.98
CA GLU A 159 -18.21 -18.87 22.38
C GLU A 159 -17.72 -17.79 21.44
N LYS A 160 -18.65 -17.03 20.87
CA LYS A 160 -18.33 -15.91 20.01
C LYS A 160 -19.05 -14.64 20.46
N MET A 161 -18.28 -13.60 20.72
CA MET A 161 -18.82 -12.27 20.99
C MET A 161 -19.08 -11.53 19.67
N PHE A 162 -20.29 -11.01 19.51
CA PHE A 162 -20.68 -10.14 18.40
C PHE A 162 -20.84 -8.72 18.89
N ASP A 163 -20.15 -7.77 18.26
CA ASP A 163 -20.30 -6.34 18.52
C ASP A 163 -21.60 -5.86 17.85
N HIS A 164 -22.47 -5.13 18.56
CA HIS A 164 -23.70 -4.56 17.98
C HIS A 164 -23.42 -3.50 16.91
N ASP A 165 -22.22 -2.93 16.94
CA ASP A 165 -21.81 -1.88 16.02
C ASP A 165 -20.34 -2.01 15.60
N THR A 166 -19.99 -1.42 14.46
CA THR A 166 -18.63 -1.37 13.96
C THR A 166 -17.97 -0.04 14.30
N LYS A 167 -16.64 -0.08 14.50
CA LYS A 167 -15.84 1.12 14.80
C LYS A 167 -15.94 2.17 13.70
N ASN A 168 -15.93 1.73 12.44
CA ASN A 168 -16.02 2.59 11.27
C ASN A 168 -17.21 2.16 10.42
N ARG A 169 -18.16 3.07 10.18
CA ARG A 169 -19.21 2.91 9.17
C ARG A 169 -18.91 3.83 7.99
N VAL A 170 -19.15 3.33 6.79
CA VAL A 170 -19.00 4.11 5.55
C VAL A 170 -20.39 4.54 5.11
N TYR A 171 -20.58 5.84 4.93
CA TYR A 171 -21.80 6.45 4.42
C TYR A 171 -21.52 7.06 3.05
N TYR A 172 -22.46 6.91 2.12
CA TYR A 172 -22.49 7.65 0.87
C TYR A 172 -23.57 8.72 1.03
N LEU A 173 -23.17 9.99 0.91
CA LEU A 173 -24.05 11.14 1.14
C LEU A 173 -24.06 12.03 -0.09
N LEU A 174 -25.20 12.68 -0.33
CA LEU A 174 -25.36 13.67 -1.38
C LEU A 174 -24.77 15.03 -0.96
N PRO A 175 -24.47 15.94 -1.91
CA PRO A 175 -23.99 17.27 -1.58
C PRO A 175 -25.02 18.04 -0.73
N GLY A 176 -24.64 18.42 0.48
CA GLY A 176 -25.49 19.15 1.43
C GLY A 176 -26.07 18.29 2.56
N GLU A 177 -25.90 16.97 2.52
CA GLU A 177 -26.33 16.09 3.60
C GLU A 177 -25.30 16.04 4.74
N GLU A 178 -25.78 16.10 5.97
CA GLU A 178 -24.95 15.97 7.16
C GLU A 178 -24.64 14.50 7.48
N LEU A 179 -23.41 14.26 7.97
CA LEU A 179 -23.01 12.93 8.42
C LEU A 179 -23.76 12.53 9.68
N PRO A 180 -24.33 11.31 9.75
CA PRO A 180 -24.92 10.81 10.98
C PRO A 180 -23.91 10.82 12.12
N VAL A 181 -24.23 11.52 13.21
CA VAL A 181 -23.35 11.61 14.38
C VAL A 181 -23.56 10.39 15.28
N ARG A 182 -22.45 9.77 15.70
CA ARG A 182 -22.43 8.62 16.61
C ARG A 182 -21.55 8.95 17.80
N TYR A 183 -22.13 8.99 18.99
CA TYR A 183 -21.42 9.29 20.22
C TYR A 183 -21.12 8.01 21.01
N LEU A 184 -19.84 7.77 21.28
CA LEU A 184 -19.39 6.72 22.19
C LEU A 184 -18.03 7.12 22.77
N HIS A 185 -17.79 6.88 24.07
CA HIS A 185 -16.53 7.25 24.72
C HIS A 185 -15.33 6.44 24.23
N SER A 186 -15.52 5.17 23.86
CA SER A 186 -14.48 4.29 23.31
C SER A 186 -15.13 3.08 22.65
N ALA A 187 -14.50 2.54 21.61
CA ALA A 187 -14.95 1.32 20.94
C ALA A 187 -15.00 0.07 21.83
N ARG A 188 -14.43 0.13 23.04
CA ARG A 188 -14.56 -0.94 24.05
C ARG A 188 -15.94 -0.98 24.71
N PHE A 189 -16.67 0.14 24.69
CA PHE A 189 -18.03 0.25 25.24
C PHE A 189 -19.12 -0.07 24.21
N ILE A 190 -18.76 -0.54 23.02
CA ILE A 190 -19.76 -1.07 22.08
C ILE A 190 -20.36 -2.30 22.75
N GLU A 191 -21.69 -2.34 22.86
CA GLU A 191 -22.41 -3.46 23.44
C GLU A 191 -22.08 -4.75 22.68
N LYS A 192 -21.84 -5.83 23.43
CA LYS A 192 -21.50 -7.13 22.87
C LYS A 192 -22.48 -8.17 23.33
N THR A 193 -22.95 -8.98 22.40
CA THR A 193 -23.74 -10.17 22.72
C THR A 193 -22.87 -11.39 22.56
N MET A 194 -22.82 -12.23 23.60
CA MET A 194 -22.14 -13.51 23.56
C MET A 194 -23.08 -14.57 22.99
N PHE A 195 -22.63 -15.30 21.98
CA PHE A 195 -23.33 -16.44 21.42
C PHE A 195 -22.53 -17.70 21.71
N LEU A 196 -23.17 -18.64 22.39
CA LEU A 196 -22.66 -19.99 22.59
C LEU A 196 -23.29 -20.88 21.50
N ALA A 197 -22.46 -21.54 20.71
CA ALA A 197 -22.93 -22.48 19.69
C ALA A 197 -22.30 -23.85 19.94
N ALA A 198 -23.14 -24.88 19.91
CA ALA A 198 -22.73 -26.27 19.91
C ALA A 198 -23.07 -26.87 18.55
N VAL A 199 -22.08 -27.40 17.84
CA VAL A 199 -22.24 -28.03 16.53
C VAL A 199 -21.87 -29.51 16.66
N ALA A 200 -22.82 -30.36 16.31
CA ALA A 200 -22.65 -31.80 16.17
C ALA A 200 -23.12 -32.21 14.77
N ARG A 201 -22.67 -33.37 14.31
CA ARG A 201 -23.15 -33.92 13.04
C ARG A 201 -24.62 -34.35 13.19
N PRO A 202 -25.51 -34.01 12.24
CA PRO A 202 -26.87 -34.57 12.20
C PRO A 202 -26.82 -36.10 12.12
N ARG A 203 -27.74 -36.77 12.82
CA ARG A 203 -27.91 -38.23 12.76
C ARG A 203 -28.66 -38.65 11.50
#